data_AF-A0AAX0I5N2-F1
#
_entry.id   AF-A0AAX0I5N2-F1
#
_cell.length_a   1.000
_cell.length_b   1.000
_cell.length_c   1.000
_cell.angle_alpha   90.00
_cell.angle_beta   90.00
_cell.angle_gamma   90.00
#
_symmetry.space_group_name_H-M   'P 1'
#
loop_
_entity.id
_entity.type
_entity.pdbx_description
1 polymer ?
#
loop_
_entity_poly.entity_id
_entity_poly.type
_entity_poly.pdbx_seq_one_letter_code
_entity_poly.pdbx_strand_id
1 'polypeptide(L)'
;MLFLYGIERRVLIDGADDSESKQGWPEIKAALRQLEAAYGKIYPVIRFQINSLLDWMELDDVGEKLYTKPLPSFQRTHELPFYLRLALGQCSLDRAPVPAPLALAWARLSPEVSMRTPTVRCAEEFDQLFVERYRELFDAGLVLPKNRTKLKFSRQTFSPAFYGSSFKPKTFGDTPDVTALTAPIKKLNEIVQQCTDELGPFSRLLIKNPEARTTLEGLLHLPTSIWPAPSKAALQLLVDEVQGRAITLPLSQLADRFGNGGASLNREKIRDLARTLEATHIGMEPNVLEGARAPGDTDPVALFALLPGQTHQAQSSAYQIALLTLQLASTVAQADGDFSAHEIEHLGREIDAWSHLSPADHKRLRAHLVWLSQAPITLASLKKKLDPLDQITKETIATSMASLAQSDGTVSPDEMRFLEKVYKTLGVETKRVFSDVHAVGTGRSTPKAEPTKQFRLDPKRIAELQRDTAKVSALLAGIFTDDVPELIIEPQALTLPGQEATATPGMLGLDEAHSALLRLMLSRPSWTRSELEDGASDLELMLDGALEHINDASFDAYDIPFSEGDDPVEINPEFIEKIEQ
;
A
#
# COMPACT_ATOMS: atom_id res chain seq x y z
N MET A 1 -20.87 9.00 45.66
CA MET A 1 -22.11 9.63 45.11
C MET A 1 -22.45 10.95 45.80
N LEU A 2 -22.74 11.00 47.10
CA LEU A 2 -23.09 12.25 47.80
C LEU A 2 -22.07 13.39 47.62
N PHE A 3 -20.77 13.07 47.69
CA PHE A 3 -19.70 14.03 47.43
C PHE A 3 -19.73 14.61 46.00
N LEU A 4 -19.96 13.76 45.00
CA LEU A 4 -20.09 14.18 43.59
C LEU A 4 -21.33 15.05 43.36
N TYR A 5 -22.46 14.74 44.02
CA TYR A 5 -23.66 15.58 43.96
C TYR A 5 -23.42 16.98 44.52
N GLY A 6 -22.65 17.09 45.61
CA GLY A 6 -22.24 18.36 46.19
C GLY A 6 -21.36 19.18 45.24
N ILE A 7 -20.37 18.53 44.61
CA ILE A 7 -19.52 19.17 43.60
C ILE A 7 -20.33 19.62 42.40
N GLU A 8 -21.22 18.78 41.88
CA GLU A 8 -22.06 19.11 40.74
C GLU A 8 -22.92 20.34 41.02
N ARG A 9 -23.55 20.41 42.19
CA ARG A 9 -24.30 21.60 42.61
C ARG A 9 -23.43 22.85 42.65
N ARG A 10 -22.24 22.76 43.26
CA ARG A 10 -21.32 23.89 43.40
C ARG A 10 -20.84 24.41 42.05
N VAL A 11 -20.64 23.53 41.08
CA VAL A 11 -20.20 23.91 39.74
C VAL A 11 -21.34 24.52 38.91
N LEU A 12 -22.56 23.99 38.99
CA LEU A 12 -23.67 24.38 38.11
C LEU A 12 -24.55 25.52 38.64
N ILE A 13 -24.70 25.62 39.96
CA ILE A 13 -25.49 26.67 40.61
C ILE A 13 -24.54 27.75 41.11
N ASP A 14 -23.73 27.42 42.11
CA ASP A 14 -22.92 28.43 42.81
C ASP A 14 -21.89 29.07 41.85
N GLY A 15 -21.29 28.29 40.95
CA GLY A 15 -20.37 28.78 39.92
C GLY A 15 -21.01 29.49 38.72
N ALA A 16 -22.34 29.45 38.57
CA ALA A 16 -23.05 30.19 37.52
C ALA A 16 -23.37 31.63 37.92
N ASP A 17 -23.63 31.86 39.21
CA ASP A 17 -24.10 33.14 39.76
C ASP A 17 -22.96 34.01 40.34
N ASP A 18 -21.80 33.43 40.67
CA ASP A 18 -20.72 34.13 41.36
C ASP A 18 -19.32 33.84 40.78
N SER A 19 -18.57 34.90 40.48
CA SER A 19 -17.21 34.83 39.94
C SER A 19 -16.16 34.46 41.00
N GLU A 20 -16.43 34.69 42.29
CA GLU A 20 -15.55 34.23 43.39
C GLU A 20 -15.64 32.71 43.57
N SER A 21 -16.83 32.14 43.36
CA SER A 21 -17.07 30.69 43.39
C SER A 21 -16.29 29.91 42.32
N LYS A 22 -15.79 30.56 41.26
CA LYS A 22 -14.89 29.95 40.27
C LYS A 22 -13.43 29.85 40.71
N GLN A 23 -13.00 30.57 41.75
CA GLN A 23 -11.62 30.51 42.24
C GLN A 23 -11.23 29.11 42.78
N GLY A 24 -12.21 28.35 43.28
CA GLY A 24 -12.01 26.97 43.75
C GLY A 24 -11.99 25.90 42.65
N TRP A 25 -12.21 26.27 41.39
CA TRP A 25 -12.29 25.29 40.29
C TRP A 25 -11.01 24.48 40.07
N PRO A 26 -9.79 25.01 40.20
CA PRO A 26 -8.57 24.22 40.06
C PRO A 26 -8.50 23.05 41.06
N GLU A 27 -8.87 23.29 42.32
CA GLU A 27 -8.90 22.27 43.37
C GLU A 27 -10.01 21.24 43.12
N ILE A 28 -11.20 21.70 42.68
CA ILE A 28 -12.31 20.81 42.30
C ILE A 28 -11.92 19.93 41.11
N LYS A 29 -11.27 20.48 40.07
CA LYS A 29 -10.78 19.71 38.92
C LYS A 29 -9.78 18.65 39.34
N ALA A 30 -8.84 19.00 40.24
CA ALA A 30 -7.87 18.04 40.79
C ALA A 30 -8.56 16.91 41.56
N ALA A 31 -9.54 17.23 42.41
CA ALA A 31 -10.32 16.24 43.16
C ALA A 31 -11.14 15.33 42.23
N LEU A 32 -11.77 15.88 41.19
CA LEU A 32 -12.50 15.12 40.19
C LEU A 32 -11.59 14.13 39.43
N ARG A 33 -10.39 14.57 39.02
CA ARG A 33 -9.41 13.67 38.37
C ARG A 33 -8.89 12.58 39.30
N GLN A 34 -8.69 12.87 40.59
CA GLN A 34 -8.33 11.85 41.58
C GLN A 34 -9.46 10.82 41.76
N LEU A 35 -10.72 11.25 41.80
CA LEU A 35 -11.87 10.36 41.86
C LEU A 35 -12.02 9.50 40.61
N GLU A 36 -11.78 10.08 39.42
CA GLU A 36 -11.77 9.32 38.17
C GLU A 36 -10.70 8.23 38.19
N ALA A 37 -9.48 8.56 38.65
CA ALA A 37 -8.38 7.61 38.74
C ALA A 37 -8.66 6.47 39.73
N ALA A 38 -9.28 6.77 40.88
CA ALA A 38 -9.58 5.80 41.92
C ALA A 38 -10.79 4.91 41.59
N TYR A 39 -11.87 5.49 41.05
CA TYR A 39 -13.16 4.81 40.92
C TYR A 39 -13.64 4.65 39.48
N GLY A 40 -13.12 5.43 38.54
CA GLY A 40 -13.61 5.44 37.17
C GLY A 40 -13.40 4.11 36.43
N LYS A 41 -12.38 3.31 36.82
CA LYS A 41 -12.18 1.95 36.27
C LYS A 41 -13.22 0.95 36.75
N ILE A 42 -13.76 1.16 37.95
CA ILE A 42 -14.72 0.24 38.59
C ILE A 42 -16.15 0.61 38.19
N TYR A 43 -16.44 1.91 38.07
CA TYR A 43 -17.78 2.41 37.81
C TYR A 43 -17.80 3.33 36.57
N PRO A 44 -18.11 2.80 35.37
CA PRO A 44 -18.14 3.57 34.13
C PRO A 44 -19.06 4.79 34.18
N VAL A 45 -20.21 4.67 34.87
CA VAL A 45 -21.17 5.76 35.05
C VAL A 45 -20.56 6.94 35.83
N ILE A 46 -19.79 6.66 36.88
CA ILE A 46 -19.11 7.70 37.66
C ILE A 46 -18.06 8.41 36.81
N ARG A 47 -17.30 7.65 36.01
CA ARG A 47 -16.32 8.21 35.08
C ARG A 47 -16.98 9.16 34.07
N PHE A 48 -18.05 8.72 33.43
CA PHE A 48 -18.80 9.53 32.46
C PHE A 48 -19.28 10.85 33.08
N GLN A 49 -19.86 10.79 34.27
CA GLN A 49 -20.35 11.96 34.99
C GLN A 49 -19.25 12.95 35.36
N ILE A 50 -18.11 12.44 35.84
CA ILE A 50 -16.94 13.26 36.16
C ILE A 50 -16.42 13.96 34.90
N ASN A 51 -16.26 13.23 33.79
CA ASN A 51 -15.72 13.77 32.55
C ASN A 51 -16.66 14.83 31.96
N SER A 52 -17.98 14.59 31.96
CA SER A 52 -18.95 15.61 31.52
C SER A 52 -18.92 16.88 32.38
N LEU A 53 -18.65 16.77 33.68
CA LEU A 53 -18.51 17.92 34.57
C LEU A 53 -17.18 18.65 34.37
N LEU A 54 -16.09 17.92 34.15
CA LEU A 54 -14.79 18.50 33.80
C LEU A 54 -14.87 19.26 32.47
N ASP A 55 -15.47 18.68 31.45
CA ASP A 55 -15.75 19.35 30.17
C ASP A 55 -16.53 20.65 30.41
N TRP A 56 -17.61 20.61 31.20
CA TRP A 56 -18.36 21.82 31.55
C TRP A 56 -17.48 22.92 32.17
N MET A 57 -16.56 22.57 33.08
CA MET A 57 -15.67 23.52 33.75
C MET A 57 -14.49 23.99 32.89
N GLU A 58 -14.09 23.21 31.89
CA GLU A 58 -13.00 23.56 30.96
C GLU A 58 -13.52 24.42 29.80
N LEU A 59 -14.83 24.37 29.53
CA LEU A 59 -15.45 25.13 28.44
C LEU A 59 -15.60 26.63 28.65
N ASP A 60 -15.36 27.14 29.86
CA ASP A 60 -15.37 28.59 30.14
C ASP A 60 -14.04 29.28 29.79
N ASP A 61 -12.95 28.53 29.66
CA ASP A 61 -11.59 29.03 29.39
C ASP A 61 -11.08 28.58 28.02
N VAL A 62 -12.01 28.38 27.07
CA VAL A 62 -11.66 27.90 25.74
C VAL A 62 -10.97 29.02 24.98
N GLY A 63 -9.64 28.91 24.90
CA GLY A 63 -8.85 29.78 24.05
C GLY A 63 -9.30 29.70 22.58
N GLU A 64 -9.19 30.83 21.89
CA GLU A 64 -9.41 30.92 20.45
C GLU A 64 -8.48 29.91 19.73
N LYS A 65 -9.02 29.20 18.74
CA LYS A 65 -8.30 28.26 17.86
C LYS A 65 -7.72 27.02 18.56
N LEU A 66 -8.58 26.22 19.19
CA LEU A 66 -8.21 24.90 19.72
C LEU A 66 -7.59 23.98 18.67
N TYR A 67 -7.99 24.12 17.40
CA TYR A 67 -7.47 23.31 16.30
C TYR A 67 -5.96 23.50 16.05
N THR A 68 -5.31 24.53 16.61
CA THR A 68 -3.85 24.70 16.52
C THR A 68 -3.09 24.18 17.74
N LYS A 69 -3.80 23.73 18.78
CA LYS A 69 -3.21 23.23 20.03
C LYS A 69 -2.98 21.72 19.94
N PRO A 70 -2.02 21.17 20.69
CA PRO A 70 -1.88 19.72 20.81
C PRO A 70 -3.15 19.12 21.40
N LEU A 71 -3.60 18.02 20.81
CA LEU A 71 -4.81 17.34 21.24
C LEU A 71 -4.59 16.68 22.62
N PRO A 72 -5.53 16.85 23.57
CA PRO A 72 -5.52 16.06 24.79
C PRO A 72 -5.83 14.58 24.48
N SER A 73 -5.52 13.70 25.42
CA SER A 73 -5.91 12.29 25.33
C SER A 73 -7.43 12.17 25.47
N PHE A 74 -8.08 11.55 24.48
CA PHE A 74 -9.51 11.30 24.50
C PHE A 74 -9.82 9.85 24.87
N GLN A 75 -10.97 9.64 25.50
CA GLN A 75 -11.55 8.31 25.67
C GLN A 75 -12.67 8.11 24.65
N ARG A 76 -12.85 6.88 24.19
CA ARG A 76 -13.96 6.54 23.29
C ARG A 76 -15.26 6.58 24.08
N THR A 77 -16.20 7.39 23.62
CA THR A 77 -17.54 7.56 24.18
C THR A 77 -18.58 7.34 23.09
N HIS A 78 -19.86 7.18 23.47
CA HIS A 78 -20.97 7.06 22.51
C HIS A 78 -21.19 8.32 21.67
N GLU A 79 -20.69 9.46 22.14
CA GLU A 79 -20.67 10.72 21.39
C GLU A 79 -19.24 11.18 21.14
N LEU A 80 -19.04 12.00 20.10
CA LEU A 80 -17.74 12.64 19.85
C LEU A 80 -17.39 13.61 21.00
N PRO A 81 -16.19 13.50 21.60
CA PRO A 81 -15.75 14.39 22.67
C PRO A 81 -15.96 15.87 22.32
N PHE A 82 -16.51 16.64 23.26
CA PHE A 82 -16.94 18.00 22.95
C PHE A 82 -15.78 18.91 22.54
N TYR A 83 -14.58 18.69 23.10
CA TYR A 83 -13.37 19.38 22.67
C TYR A 83 -13.14 19.26 21.15
N LEU A 84 -13.31 18.05 20.59
CA LEU A 84 -13.16 17.83 19.15
C LEU A 84 -14.26 18.52 18.35
N ARG A 85 -15.51 18.43 18.81
CA ARG A 85 -16.64 19.14 18.19
C ARG A 85 -16.39 20.65 18.12
N LEU A 86 -15.86 21.23 19.20
CA LEU A 86 -15.53 22.65 19.27
C LEU A 86 -14.34 23.02 18.38
N ALA A 87 -13.26 22.23 18.39
CA ALA A 87 -12.10 22.46 17.54
C ALA A 87 -12.47 22.39 16.04
N LEU A 88 -13.25 21.38 15.64
CA LEU A 88 -13.75 21.26 14.27
C LEU A 88 -14.73 22.37 13.89
N GLY A 89 -15.60 22.77 14.82
CA GLY A 89 -16.48 23.91 14.66
C GLY A 89 -15.70 25.21 14.42
N GLN A 90 -14.63 25.44 15.17
CA GLN A 90 -13.72 26.58 14.96
C GLN A 90 -13.02 26.50 13.59
N CYS A 91 -12.56 25.32 13.13
CA CYS A 91 -12.04 25.17 11.77
C CYS A 91 -13.06 25.60 10.71
N SER A 92 -14.33 25.18 10.86
CA SER A 92 -15.40 25.54 9.93
C SER A 92 -15.75 27.04 9.99
N LEU A 93 -15.73 27.64 11.19
CA LEU A 93 -15.96 29.08 11.37
C LEU A 93 -14.87 29.91 10.70
N ASP A 94 -13.61 29.55 10.94
CA ASP A 94 -12.42 30.27 10.45
C ASP A 94 -12.09 29.92 8.99
N ARG A 95 -12.80 28.94 8.41
CA ARG A 95 -12.46 28.33 7.10
C ARG A 95 -11.02 27.81 7.04
N ALA A 96 -10.47 27.44 8.19
CA ALA A 96 -9.18 26.81 8.29
C ALA A 96 -9.27 25.32 7.87
N PRO A 97 -8.24 24.78 7.20
CA PRO A 97 -8.19 23.36 6.91
C PRO A 97 -8.04 22.56 8.21
N VAL A 98 -8.73 21.43 8.31
CA VAL A 98 -8.63 20.53 9.46
C VAL A 98 -7.22 19.89 9.47
N PRO A 99 -6.43 20.06 10.54
CA PRO A 99 -5.12 19.42 10.62
C PRO A 99 -5.22 17.89 10.68
N ALA A 100 -4.24 17.19 10.10
CA ALA A 100 -4.24 15.72 10.05
C ALA A 100 -4.40 15.03 11.43
N PRO A 101 -3.74 15.47 12.53
CA PRO A 101 -3.97 14.89 13.85
C PRO A 101 -5.42 15.04 14.34
N LEU A 102 -6.06 16.17 14.02
CA LEU A 102 -7.46 16.43 14.38
C LEU A 102 -8.41 15.57 13.54
N ALA A 103 -8.12 15.39 12.25
CA ALA A 103 -8.88 14.48 11.38
C ALA A 103 -8.77 13.02 11.83
N LEU A 104 -7.58 12.57 12.24
CA LEU A 104 -7.34 11.23 12.77
C LEU A 104 -8.12 10.99 14.06
N ALA A 105 -8.06 11.93 15.02
CA ALA A 105 -8.83 11.85 16.25
C ALA A 105 -10.33 11.84 15.97
N TRP A 106 -10.79 12.66 15.02
CA TRP A 106 -12.19 12.66 14.59
C TRP A 106 -12.60 11.31 14.01
N ALA A 107 -11.80 10.71 13.12
CA ALA A 107 -12.10 9.40 12.54
C ALA A 107 -12.17 8.31 13.63
N ARG A 108 -11.19 8.25 14.53
CA ARG A 108 -11.13 7.22 15.60
C ARG A 108 -12.30 7.28 16.60
N LEU A 109 -12.77 8.49 16.90
CA LEU A 109 -13.73 8.73 17.98
C LEU A 109 -15.15 8.99 17.49
N SER A 110 -15.35 9.12 16.18
CA SER A 110 -16.67 9.25 15.59
C SER A 110 -17.42 7.92 15.67
N PRO A 111 -18.63 7.87 16.24
CA PRO A 111 -19.46 6.66 16.24
C PRO A 111 -19.86 6.19 14.83
N GLU A 112 -19.93 7.12 13.87
CA GLU A 112 -20.29 6.85 12.47
C GLU A 112 -19.16 6.21 11.65
N VAL A 113 -17.95 6.12 12.22
CA VAL A 113 -16.77 5.53 11.58
C VAL A 113 -16.52 4.16 12.19
N SER A 114 -16.70 3.11 11.40
CA SER A 114 -16.44 1.74 11.84
C SER A 114 -14.96 1.40 11.70
N MET A 115 -14.30 1.19 12.85
CA MET A 115 -12.90 0.79 12.92
C MET A 115 -12.81 -0.74 12.88
N ARG A 116 -12.45 -1.31 11.73
CA ARG A 116 -12.33 -2.76 11.54
C ARG A 116 -11.06 -3.33 12.18
N THR A 117 -11.02 -4.65 12.37
CA THR A 117 -9.92 -5.38 13.03
C THR A 117 -8.50 -4.99 12.58
N PRO A 118 -8.18 -4.79 11.28
CA PRO A 118 -6.85 -4.35 10.87
C PRO A 118 -6.41 -3.02 11.48
N THR A 119 -7.31 -2.04 11.54
CA THR A 119 -7.05 -0.71 12.08
C THR A 119 -6.87 -0.71 13.61
N VAL A 120 -7.55 -1.63 14.30
CA VAL A 120 -7.45 -1.75 15.76
C VAL A 120 -6.17 -2.49 16.18
N ARG A 121 -5.83 -3.58 15.48
CA ARG A 121 -4.62 -4.38 15.77
C ARG A 121 -3.33 -3.64 15.41
N CYS A 122 -3.35 -2.93 14.28
CA CYS A 122 -2.21 -2.19 13.74
C CYS A 122 -2.43 -0.69 14.00
N ALA A 123 -2.72 -0.31 15.25
CA ALA A 123 -3.13 1.04 15.59
C ALA A 123 -2.06 2.10 15.30
N GLU A 124 -0.79 1.78 15.55
CA GLU A 124 0.33 2.70 15.30
C GLU A 124 0.59 2.86 13.80
N GLU A 125 0.56 1.76 13.06
CA GLU A 125 0.74 1.74 11.61
C GLU A 125 -0.43 2.44 10.91
N PHE A 126 -1.66 2.25 11.40
CA PHE A 126 -2.86 2.96 10.95
C PHE A 126 -2.74 4.47 11.14
N ASP A 127 -2.24 4.94 12.29
CA ASP A 127 -2.11 6.39 12.54
C ASP A 127 -1.16 7.06 11.57
N GLN A 128 -0.04 6.41 11.27
CA GLN A 128 0.93 6.91 10.29
C GLN A 128 0.33 6.91 8.88
N LEU A 129 -0.28 5.79 8.47
CA LEU A 129 -0.84 5.62 7.14
C LEU A 129 -2.01 6.56 6.89
N PHE A 130 -2.90 6.74 7.87
CA PHE A 130 -4.03 7.65 7.79
C PHE A 130 -3.57 9.09 7.55
N VAL A 131 -2.54 9.54 8.29
CA VAL A 131 -2.00 10.90 8.13
C VAL A 131 -1.38 11.10 6.75
N GLU A 132 -0.71 10.09 6.19
CA GLU A 132 -0.17 10.13 4.83
C GLU A 132 -1.27 10.22 3.77
N ARG A 133 -2.23 9.29 3.79
CA ARG A 133 -3.37 9.28 2.84
C ARG A 133 -4.22 10.54 2.94
N TYR A 134 -4.40 11.06 4.15
CA TYR A 134 -5.10 12.32 4.38
C TYR A 134 -4.40 13.51 3.70
N ARG A 135 -3.06 13.57 3.79
CA ARG A 135 -2.27 14.62 3.14
C ARG A 135 -2.23 14.45 1.62
N GLU A 136 -2.20 13.23 1.11
CA GLU A 136 -2.28 12.99 -0.33
C GLU A 136 -3.62 13.47 -0.92
N LEU A 137 -4.73 13.26 -0.19
CA LEU A 137 -6.06 13.64 -0.66
C LEU A 137 -6.42 15.12 -0.43
N PHE A 138 -5.95 15.71 0.68
CA PHE A 138 -6.38 17.06 1.09
C PHE A 138 -5.25 18.06 1.26
N ASP A 139 -3.99 17.68 1.01
CA ASP A 139 -2.78 18.51 1.14
C ASP A 139 -2.73 19.29 2.46
N ALA A 140 -3.12 20.58 2.44
CA ALA A 140 -3.22 21.44 3.62
C ALA A 140 -4.30 21.01 4.64
N GLY A 141 -5.29 20.21 4.22
CA GLY A 141 -6.34 19.61 5.05
C GLY A 141 -7.76 19.90 4.56
N LEU A 142 -8.72 19.14 5.09
CA LEU A 142 -10.13 19.22 4.71
C LEU A 142 -10.75 20.53 5.20
N VAL A 143 -11.21 21.38 4.27
CA VAL A 143 -11.92 22.62 4.61
C VAL A 143 -13.41 22.32 4.82
N LEU A 144 -13.90 22.59 6.03
CA LEU A 144 -15.28 22.29 6.41
C LEU A 144 -16.27 23.37 5.94
N PRO A 145 -17.48 22.98 5.49
CA PRO A 145 -18.54 23.93 5.19
C PRO A 145 -19.13 24.52 6.47
N LYS A 146 -19.50 25.80 6.42
CA LYS A 146 -20.27 26.44 7.50
C LYS A 146 -21.73 26.04 7.39
N ASN A 147 -22.23 25.28 8.36
CA ASN A 147 -23.64 24.89 8.43
C ASN A 147 -24.46 25.84 9.32
N ARG A 148 -25.78 25.66 9.33
CA ARG A 148 -26.71 26.49 10.11
C ARG A 148 -26.83 26.03 11.57
N THR A 149 -26.49 24.78 11.85
CA THR A 149 -26.57 24.21 13.20
C THR A 149 -25.45 24.77 14.06
N LYS A 150 -25.80 25.51 15.12
CA LYS A 150 -24.84 26.07 16.06
C LYS A 150 -24.47 25.05 17.14
N LEU A 151 -23.20 25.00 17.49
CA LEU A 151 -22.67 24.13 18.53
C LEU A 151 -23.21 24.55 19.91
N LYS A 152 -23.72 23.56 20.64
CA LYS A 152 -24.25 23.69 21.99
C LYS A 152 -23.74 22.54 22.83
N PHE A 153 -23.39 22.81 24.09
CA PHE A 153 -23.05 21.78 25.05
C PHE A 153 -24.16 21.66 26.09
N SER A 154 -24.87 20.54 26.05
CA SER A 154 -25.83 20.13 27.08
C SER A 154 -25.27 18.95 27.84
N ARG A 155 -25.25 19.05 29.17
CA ARG A 155 -24.88 17.94 30.04
C ARG A 155 -26.11 17.38 30.74
N GLN A 156 -26.14 16.07 30.95
CA GLN A 156 -27.12 15.44 31.82
C GLN A 156 -26.65 15.56 33.27
N THR A 157 -27.53 16.06 34.15
CA THR A 157 -27.25 16.13 35.59
C THR A 157 -27.45 14.78 36.24
N PHE A 158 -26.61 14.46 37.23
CA PHE A 158 -26.66 13.16 37.90
C PHE A 158 -27.15 13.24 39.36
N SER A 159 -27.15 14.43 39.97
CA SER A 159 -27.77 14.63 41.28
C SER A 159 -29.30 14.57 41.17
N PRO A 160 -29.97 13.73 41.98
CA PRO A 160 -31.44 13.67 42.03
C PRO A 160 -32.09 15.02 42.34
N ALA A 161 -31.36 15.93 42.98
CA ALA A 161 -31.81 17.30 43.25
C ALA A 161 -32.10 18.11 41.97
N PHE A 162 -31.63 17.65 40.81
CA PHE A 162 -31.79 18.31 39.52
C PHE A 162 -32.79 17.60 38.59
N TYR A 163 -33.42 16.51 39.04
CA TYR A 163 -34.46 15.85 38.24
C TYR A 163 -35.64 16.81 37.99
N GLY A 164 -36.01 16.97 36.71
CA GLY A 164 -37.02 17.93 36.26
C GLY A 164 -36.52 19.36 36.04
N SER A 165 -35.26 19.67 36.36
CA SER A 165 -34.62 20.95 36.03
C SER A 165 -33.93 20.87 34.68
N SER A 166 -34.20 21.82 33.77
CA SER A 166 -33.44 21.96 32.52
C SER A 166 -32.42 23.08 32.67
N PHE A 167 -31.13 22.73 32.59
CA PHE A 167 -30.07 23.72 32.54
C PHE A 167 -29.93 24.24 31.11
N LYS A 168 -29.77 25.56 30.95
CA LYS A 168 -29.51 26.14 29.63
C LYS A 168 -28.18 25.60 29.12
N PRO A 169 -28.13 25.08 27.87
CA PRO A 169 -26.88 24.60 27.30
C PRO A 169 -25.90 25.77 27.12
N LYS A 170 -24.60 25.49 27.27
CA LYS A 170 -23.57 26.47 26.91
C LYS A 170 -23.56 26.66 25.39
N THR A 171 -23.52 27.92 24.97
CA THR A 171 -23.50 28.32 23.56
C THR A 171 -22.15 28.91 23.19
N PHE A 172 -21.65 28.57 22.00
CA PHE A 172 -20.32 28.97 21.52
C PHE A 172 -20.42 29.97 20.37
N GLY A 173 -21.26 31.00 20.53
CA GLY A 173 -21.46 32.06 19.53
C GLY A 173 -22.00 31.54 18.19
N ASP A 174 -21.27 31.84 17.11
CA ASP A 174 -21.58 31.40 15.75
C ASP A 174 -20.84 30.13 15.32
N THR A 175 -20.22 29.43 16.28
CA THR A 175 -19.49 28.19 16.00
C THR A 175 -20.44 27.11 15.48
N PRO A 176 -20.22 26.59 14.26
CA PRO A 176 -21.04 25.52 13.68
C PRO A 176 -20.79 24.18 14.38
N ASP A 177 -21.84 23.35 14.47
CA ASP A 177 -21.72 21.95 14.89
C ASP A 177 -21.52 21.06 13.66
N VAL A 178 -20.28 20.63 13.44
CA VAL A 178 -19.90 19.90 12.22
C VAL A 178 -20.32 18.43 12.26
N THR A 179 -20.73 17.88 13.42
CA THR A 179 -21.23 16.49 13.51
C THR A 179 -22.55 16.31 12.79
N ALA A 180 -23.28 17.41 12.51
CA ALA A 180 -24.47 17.36 11.66
C ALA A 180 -24.16 17.18 10.17
N LEU A 181 -22.88 17.16 9.76
CA LEU A 181 -22.45 17.01 8.38
C LEU A 181 -22.03 15.58 8.08
N THR A 182 -22.71 14.93 7.14
CA THR A 182 -22.37 13.56 6.71
C THR A 182 -21.24 13.53 5.67
N ALA A 183 -21.12 14.55 4.82
CA ALA A 183 -20.14 14.55 3.73
C ALA A 183 -18.67 14.51 4.20
N PRO A 184 -18.24 15.28 5.24
CA PRO A 184 -16.91 15.15 5.81
C PRO A 184 -16.64 13.77 6.40
N ILE A 185 -17.61 13.18 7.11
CA ILE A 185 -17.48 11.83 7.69
C ILE A 185 -17.30 10.78 6.61
N LYS A 186 -18.06 10.85 5.51
CA LYS A 186 -17.89 9.95 4.36
C LYS A 186 -16.47 9.97 3.80
N LYS A 187 -15.89 11.17 3.62
CA LYS A 187 -14.50 11.32 3.16
C LYS A 187 -13.48 10.73 4.12
N LEU A 188 -13.70 10.88 5.44
CA LEU A 188 -12.83 10.24 6.42
C LEU A 188 -12.99 8.71 6.39
N ASN A 189 -14.22 8.20 6.25
CA ASN A 189 -14.50 6.77 6.11
C ASN A 189 -13.82 6.18 4.87
N GLU A 190 -13.78 6.88 3.74
CA GLU A 190 -13.04 6.45 2.54
C GLU A 190 -11.55 6.23 2.85
N ILE A 191 -10.92 7.15 3.60
CA ILE A 191 -9.52 7.00 4.03
C ILE A 191 -9.36 5.84 5.00
N VAL A 192 -10.26 5.70 5.99
CA VAL A 192 -10.22 4.59 6.95
C VAL A 192 -10.34 3.25 6.22
N GLN A 193 -11.24 3.16 5.24
CA GLN A 193 -11.43 1.96 4.43
C GLN A 193 -10.18 1.65 3.62
N GLN A 194 -9.61 2.64 2.93
CA GLN A 194 -8.35 2.47 2.19
C GLN A 194 -7.21 1.98 3.12
N CYS A 195 -7.02 2.59 4.28
CA CYS A 195 -6.02 2.15 5.25
C CYS A 195 -6.31 0.74 5.79
N THR A 196 -7.59 0.37 5.94
CA THR A 196 -7.99 -0.98 6.36
C THR A 196 -7.57 -2.02 5.33
N ASP A 197 -7.78 -1.73 4.05
CA ASP A 197 -7.46 -2.64 2.95
C ASP A 197 -5.95 -2.80 2.77
N GLU A 198 -5.19 -1.70 2.84
CA GLU A 198 -3.72 -1.71 2.80
C GLU A 198 -3.10 -2.46 3.99
N LEU A 199 -3.66 -2.31 5.19
CA LEU A 199 -3.18 -3.02 6.39
C LEU A 199 -3.72 -4.44 6.53
N GLY A 200 -4.65 -4.86 5.67
CA GLY A 200 -5.29 -6.19 5.71
C GLY A 200 -4.27 -7.35 5.72
N PRO A 201 -3.34 -7.42 4.75
CA PRO A 201 -2.30 -8.46 4.71
C PRO A 201 -1.40 -8.45 5.94
N PHE A 202 -0.92 -7.28 6.36
CA PHE A 202 -0.07 -7.12 7.55
C PHE A 202 -0.80 -7.57 8.83
N SER A 203 -2.05 -7.14 9.01
CA SER A 203 -2.87 -7.54 10.16
C SER A 203 -3.09 -9.05 10.23
N ARG A 204 -3.31 -9.72 9.09
CA ARG A 204 -3.45 -11.19 9.01
C ARG A 204 -2.15 -11.91 9.36
N LEU A 205 -1.00 -11.37 8.94
CA LEU A 205 0.31 -11.88 9.31
C LEU A 205 0.53 -11.81 10.83
N LEU A 206 0.16 -10.69 11.46
CA LEU A 206 0.29 -10.52 12.91
C LEU A 206 -0.56 -11.48 13.74
N ILE A 207 -1.65 -12.03 13.20
CA ILE A 207 -2.41 -13.11 13.87
C ILE A 207 -1.53 -14.35 13.99
N LYS A 208 -0.83 -14.70 12.91
CA LYS A 208 0.00 -15.90 12.84
C LYS A 208 1.32 -15.72 13.57
N ASN A 209 1.91 -14.52 13.47
CA ASN A 209 3.20 -14.21 14.05
C ASN A 209 3.24 -12.74 14.55
N PRO A 210 3.04 -12.51 15.86
CA PRO A 210 3.07 -11.16 16.44
C PRO A 210 4.43 -10.45 16.31
N GLU A 211 5.54 -11.19 16.30
CA GLU A 211 6.91 -10.66 16.18
C GLU A 211 7.22 -10.16 14.76
N ALA A 212 6.36 -10.48 13.78
CA ALA A 212 6.56 -10.09 12.38
C ALA A 212 6.49 -8.56 12.15
N ARG A 213 6.09 -7.76 13.15
CA ARG A 213 6.06 -6.28 13.06
C ARG A 213 7.40 -5.67 12.65
N THR A 214 8.50 -6.31 13.04
CA THR A 214 9.86 -5.79 12.81
C THR A 214 10.68 -6.62 11.83
N THR A 215 10.12 -7.72 11.32
CA THR A 215 10.81 -8.60 10.38
C THR A 215 10.59 -8.13 8.95
N LEU A 216 11.48 -8.54 8.04
CA LEU A 216 11.36 -8.23 6.62
C LEU A 216 9.98 -8.60 6.06
N GLU A 217 9.43 -9.75 6.44
CA GLU A 217 8.11 -10.20 5.96
C GLU A 217 6.98 -9.22 6.33
N GLY A 218 6.98 -8.66 7.54
CA GLY A 218 6.01 -7.65 7.91
C GLY A 218 6.25 -6.32 7.20
N LEU A 219 7.52 -5.92 7.05
CA LEU A 219 7.88 -4.67 6.36
C LEU A 219 7.44 -4.67 4.90
N LEU A 220 7.53 -5.80 4.19
CA LEU A 220 7.12 -5.92 2.79
C LEU A 220 5.60 -5.74 2.57
N HIS A 221 4.79 -5.86 3.63
CA HIS A 221 3.35 -5.56 3.56
C HIS A 221 3.02 -4.10 3.85
N LEU A 222 3.98 -3.29 4.26
CA LEU A 222 3.79 -1.89 4.62
C LEU A 222 4.48 -0.97 3.60
N PRO A 223 3.88 0.19 3.27
CA PRO A 223 4.59 1.25 2.56
C PRO A 223 5.88 1.65 3.28
N THR A 224 6.96 1.90 2.53
CA THR A 224 8.27 2.29 3.08
C THR A 224 8.22 3.57 3.91
N SER A 225 7.24 4.43 3.64
CA SER A 225 6.94 5.67 4.35
C SER A 225 6.52 5.48 5.80
N ILE A 226 5.95 4.32 6.17
CA ILE A 226 5.52 3.98 7.54
C ILE A 226 6.36 2.91 8.22
N TRP A 227 7.49 2.51 7.61
CA TRP A 227 8.41 1.56 8.24
C TRP A 227 8.93 2.05 9.60
N PRO A 228 9.30 1.12 10.51
CA PRO A 228 9.96 1.45 11.77
C PRO A 228 11.25 2.26 11.54
N ALA A 229 11.60 3.12 12.50
CA ALA A 229 12.76 4.01 12.38
C ALA A 229 14.10 3.28 12.06
N PRO A 230 14.42 2.12 12.67
CA PRO A 230 15.63 1.37 12.32
C PRO A 230 15.64 0.89 10.86
N SER A 231 14.50 0.37 10.37
CA SER A 231 14.37 -0.11 8.99
C SER A 231 14.43 1.02 7.96
N LYS A 232 13.84 2.18 8.29
CA LYS A 232 13.98 3.41 7.47
C LYS A 232 15.42 3.88 7.41
N ALA A 233 16.12 3.87 8.54
CA ALA A 233 17.54 4.24 8.58
C ALA A 233 18.40 3.26 7.75
N ALA A 234 18.14 1.95 7.86
CA ALA A 234 18.82 0.93 7.06
C ALA A 234 18.56 1.11 5.55
N LEU A 235 17.32 1.44 5.17
CA LEU A 235 16.95 1.74 3.80
C LEU A 235 17.64 3.01 3.28
N GLN A 236 17.69 4.08 4.08
CA GLN A 236 18.37 5.32 3.71
C GLN A 236 19.88 5.11 3.55
N LEU A 237 20.51 4.35 4.46
CA LEU A 237 21.92 3.98 4.32
C LEU A 237 22.16 3.21 3.03
N LEU A 238 21.26 2.30 2.65
CA LEU A 238 21.35 1.57 1.40
C LEU A 238 21.23 2.51 0.19
N VAL A 239 20.31 3.48 0.23
CA VAL A 239 20.18 4.52 -0.82
C VAL A 239 21.50 5.29 -0.94
N ASP A 240 22.05 5.79 0.16
CA ASP A 240 23.28 6.60 0.17
C ASP A 240 24.49 5.79 -0.33
N GLU A 241 24.60 4.53 0.11
CA GLU A 241 25.63 3.58 -0.33
C GLU A 241 25.58 3.35 -1.86
N VAL A 242 24.38 3.21 -2.41
CA VAL A 242 24.13 2.88 -3.82
C VAL A 242 24.25 4.10 -4.76
N GLN A 243 24.09 5.34 -4.26
CA GLN A 243 24.29 6.56 -5.06
C GLN A 243 25.75 6.73 -5.53
N GLY A 244 26.72 6.27 -4.74
CA GLY A 244 28.14 6.41 -5.07
C GLY A 244 28.63 5.36 -6.08
N ARG A 245 28.21 4.11 -5.92
CA ARG A 245 28.61 2.99 -6.79
C ARG A 245 27.60 1.84 -6.69
N ALA A 246 27.59 0.98 -7.70
CA ALA A 246 26.89 -0.30 -7.57
C ALA A 246 27.54 -1.16 -6.47
N ILE A 247 26.70 -1.86 -5.72
CA ILE A 247 27.11 -2.70 -4.59
C ILE A 247 26.66 -4.12 -4.86
N THR A 248 27.52 -5.08 -4.56
CA THR A 248 27.17 -6.49 -4.67
C THR A 248 27.28 -7.14 -3.31
N LEU A 249 26.24 -7.88 -2.94
CA LEU A 249 26.17 -8.63 -1.68
C LEU A 249 25.27 -9.86 -1.85
N PRO A 250 25.44 -10.91 -1.03
CA PRO A 250 24.50 -12.04 -0.99
C PRO A 250 23.08 -11.59 -0.64
N LEU A 251 22.06 -12.25 -1.20
CA LEU A 251 20.66 -11.96 -0.92
C LEU A 251 20.33 -12.03 0.58
N SER A 252 20.88 -13.02 1.30
CA SER A 252 20.74 -13.15 2.75
C SER A 252 21.21 -11.92 3.51
N GLN A 253 22.38 -11.37 3.17
CA GLN A 253 22.91 -10.16 3.81
C GLN A 253 22.03 -8.94 3.55
N LEU A 254 21.45 -8.83 2.35
CA LEU A 254 20.49 -7.77 2.04
C LEU A 254 19.22 -7.92 2.87
N ALA A 255 18.68 -9.14 2.97
CA ALA A 255 17.49 -9.43 3.73
C ALA A 255 17.68 -9.19 5.24
N ASP A 256 18.86 -9.53 5.76
CA ASP A 256 19.21 -9.39 7.18
C ASP A 256 19.31 -7.93 7.63
N ARG A 257 19.64 -7.00 6.71
CA ARG A 257 19.58 -5.54 7.00
C ARG A 257 18.17 -5.09 7.40
N PHE A 258 17.14 -5.85 7.02
CA PHE A 258 15.74 -5.58 7.32
C PHE A 258 15.14 -6.59 8.32
N GLY A 259 15.97 -7.30 9.09
CA GLY A 259 15.49 -8.16 10.18
C GLY A 259 14.94 -9.51 9.74
N ASN A 260 15.42 -10.06 8.62
CA ASN A 260 15.04 -11.40 8.16
C ASN A 260 15.63 -12.54 9.03
N GLY A 261 16.77 -12.31 9.69
CA GLY A 261 17.34 -13.24 10.65
C GLY A 261 17.81 -14.57 10.03
N GLY A 262 18.28 -14.54 8.78
CA GLY A 262 18.79 -15.72 8.06
C GLY A 262 17.71 -16.69 7.56
N ALA A 263 16.43 -16.33 7.60
CA ALA A 263 15.36 -17.15 7.03
C ALA A 263 15.44 -17.19 5.49
N SER A 264 15.16 -18.35 4.88
CA SER A 264 15.17 -18.45 3.42
C SER A 264 14.02 -17.67 2.80
N LEU A 265 14.30 -16.94 1.71
CA LEU A 265 13.29 -16.14 1.01
C LEU A 265 12.65 -16.93 -0.13
N ASN A 266 11.32 -16.93 -0.18
CA ASN A 266 10.60 -17.51 -1.31
C ASN A 266 10.60 -16.53 -2.52
N ARG A 267 10.22 -17.04 -3.70
CA ARG A 267 10.21 -16.25 -4.95
C ARG A 267 9.36 -14.98 -4.85
N GLU A 268 8.21 -15.05 -4.16
CA GLU A 268 7.30 -13.91 -4.01
C GLU A 268 7.91 -12.81 -3.15
N LYS A 269 8.48 -13.14 -1.98
CA LYS A 269 9.17 -12.21 -1.09
C LYS A 269 10.35 -11.52 -1.78
N ILE A 270 11.10 -12.24 -2.62
CA ILE A 270 12.20 -11.64 -3.39
C ILE A 270 11.66 -10.61 -4.39
N ARG A 271 10.51 -10.89 -5.03
CA ARG A 271 9.86 -9.93 -5.94
C ARG A 271 9.31 -8.73 -5.18
N ASP A 272 8.72 -8.93 -4.01
CA ASP A 272 8.19 -7.84 -3.20
C ASP A 272 9.31 -6.96 -2.63
N LEU A 273 10.44 -7.56 -2.25
CA LEU A 273 11.66 -6.83 -1.90
C LEU A 273 12.17 -6.00 -3.08
N ALA A 274 12.22 -6.58 -4.29
CA ALA A 274 12.62 -5.86 -5.49
C ALA A 274 11.69 -4.66 -5.79
N ARG A 275 10.37 -4.82 -5.65
CA ARG A 275 9.40 -3.70 -5.83
C ARG A 275 9.59 -2.62 -4.76
N THR A 276 9.85 -3.03 -3.53
CA THR A 276 10.09 -2.12 -2.42
C THR A 276 11.34 -1.27 -2.65
N LEU A 277 12.42 -1.90 -3.13
CA LEU A 277 13.65 -1.21 -3.52
C LEU A 277 13.43 -0.29 -4.73
N GLU A 278 12.67 -0.73 -5.73
CA GLU A 278 12.34 0.08 -6.90
C GLU A 278 11.58 1.36 -6.50
N ALA A 279 10.62 1.25 -5.58
CA ALA A 279 9.87 2.37 -5.04
C ALA A 279 10.75 3.40 -4.30
N THR A 280 11.94 2.99 -3.84
CA THR A 280 12.93 3.85 -3.19
C THR A 280 14.10 4.22 -4.11
N HIS A 281 13.92 4.04 -5.43
CA HIS A 281 14.92 4.32 -6.46
C HIS A 281 16.20 3.47 -6.37
N ILE A 282 16.09 2.25 -5.85
CA ILE A 282 17.15 1.25 -5.86
C ILE A 282 16.77 0.15 -6.85
N GLY A 283 17.63 -0.06 -7.84
CA GLY A 283 17.51 -1.17 -8.76
C GLY A 283 18.21 -2.43 -8.25
N MET A 284 17.65 -3.59 -8.53
CA MET A 284 18.19 -4.90 -8.17
C MET A 284 18.46 -5.80 -9.38
N GLU A 285 19.67 -6.36 -9.47
CA GLU A 285 20.06 -7.43 -10.41
C GLU A 285 20.42 -8.71 -9.64
N PRO A 286 19.95 -9.90 -10.02
CA PRO A 286 19.17 -10.20 -11.22
C PRO A 286 17.74 -9.62 -11.14
N ASN A 287 17.28 -9.04 -12.25
CA ASN A 287 15.97 -8.40 -12.32
C ASN A 287 14.79 -9.41 -12.30
N VAL A 288 14.37 -9.80 -11.10
CA VAL A 288 13.23 -10.72 -10.87
C VAL A 288 11.88 -10.14 -11.31
N LEU A 289 11.80 -8.82 -11.51
CA LEU A 289 10.58 -8.14 -11.98
C LEU A 289 10.39 -8.34 -13.50
N GLU A 290 11.48 -8.39 -14.27
CA GLU A 290 11.50 -8.74 -15.71
C GLU A 290 11.63 -10.26 -15.96
N GLY A 291 11.32 -11.09 -14.96
CA GLY A 291 11.26 -12.54 -15.12
C GLY A 291 12.61 -13.27 -15.03
N ALA A 292 13.67 -12.62 -14.53
CA ALA A 292 14.91 -13.32 -14.21
C ALA A 292 14.69 -14.40 -13.13
N ARG A 293 15.58 -15.39 -13.10
CA ARG A 293 15.57 -16.44 -12.07
C ARG A 293 15.80 -15.79 -10.70
N ALA A 294 14.98 -16.15 -9.72
CA ALA A 294 15.17 -15.69 -8.35
C ALA A 294 16.49 -16.22 -7.78
N PRO A 295 17.35 -15.34 -7.21
CA PRO A 295 18.60 -15.74 -6.56
C PRO A 295 18.31 -16.56 -5.29
N GLY A 296 19.18 -17.51 -4.97
CA GLY A 296 19.22 -18.17 -3.67
C GLY A 296 19.86 -17.31 -2.57
N ASP A 297 19.83 -17.79 -1.32
CA ASP A 297 20.25 -17.00 -0.15
C ASP A 297 21.73 -16.56 -0.19
N THR A 298 22.62 -17.37 -0.78
CA THR A 298 24.04 -17.07 -0.94
C THR A 298 24.39 -16.44 -2.29
N ASP A 299 23.42 -16.36 -3.21
CA ASP A 299 23.69 -15.86 -4.56
C ASP A 299 23.89 -14.33 -4.51
N PRO A 300 24.83 -13.80 -5.31
CA PRO A 300 25.13 -12.38 -5.33
C PRO A 300 23.98 -11.60 -6.00
N VAL A 301 23.63 -10.48 -5.38
CA VAL A 301 22.69 -9.49 -5.86
C VAL A 301 23.42 -8.17 -6.01
N ALA A 302 23.29 -7.53 -7.16
CA ALA A 302 23.84 -6.20 -7.41
C ALA A 302 22.75 -5.13 -7.26
N LEU A 303 23.05 -4.09 -6.49
CA LEU A 303 22.19 -2.94 -6.25
C LEU A 303 22.78 -1.69 -6.90
N PHE A 304 21.92 -0.87 -7.52
CA PHE A 304 22.32 0.34 -8.23
C PHE A 304 21.26 1.44 -8.13
N ALA A 305 21.65 2.70 -8.30
CA ALA A 305 20.72 3.82 -8.17
C ALA A 305 19.89 4.00 -9.44
N LEU A 306 18.57 3.98 -9.32
CA LEU A 306 17.62 4.37 -10.37
C LEU A 306 17.45 5.89 -10.37
N LEU A 307 17.19 6.48 -11.55
CA LEU A 307 16.81 7.89 -11.62
C LEU A 307 15.33 8.05 -11.24
N PRO A 308 14.91 9.21 -10.70
CA PRO A 308 13.51 9.46 -10.38
C PRO A 308 12.59 9.24 -11.59
N GLY A 309 11.51 8.48 -11.40
CA GLY A 309 10.53 8.16 -12.46
C GLY A 309 10.93 6.99 -13.37
N GLN A 310 12.04 6.30 -13.09
CA GLN A 310 12.42 5.10 -13.80
C GLN A 310 12.01 3.84 -13.08
N THR A 311 11.60 2.85 -13.86
CA THR A 311 11.32 1.50 -13.40
C THR A 311 12.29 0.52 -14.05
N HIS A 312 12.32 -0.69 -13.49
CA HIS A 312 12.99 -1.85 -14.02
C HIS A 312 12.45 -2.30 -15.37
N GLN A 313 11.30 -1.84 -15.83
CA GLN A 313 10.77 -2.20 -17.14
C GLN A 313 11.41 -1.34 -18.23
N ALA A 314 12.46 -1.88 -18.87
CA ALA A 314 13.00 -1.24 -20.07
C ALA A 314 12.15 -1.64 -21.28
N GLN A 315 11.20 -0.79 -21.68
CA GLN A 315 10.33 -1.02 -22.85
C GLN A 315 11.07 -0.87 -24.19
N SER A 316 12.34 -0.44 -24.18
CA SER A 316 13.12 -0.23 -25.40
C SER A 316 13.72 -1.54 -25.92
N SER A 317 13.40 -1.90 -27.16
CA SER A 317 14.04 -3.02 -27.87
C SER A 317 15.56 -2.86 -27.94
N ALA A 318 16.06 -1.63 -27.99
CA ALA A 318 17.49 -1.35 -28.01
C ALA A 318 18.18 -1.77 -26.71
N TYR A 319 17.53 -1.60 -25.55
CA TYR A 319 18.06 -2.06 -24.27
C TYR A 319 18.15 -3.59 -24.22
N GLN A 320 17.12 -4.29 -24.70
CA GLN A 320 17.10 -5.75 -24.70
C GLN A 320 18.22 -6.33 -25.58
N ILE A 321 18.47 -5.74 -26.75
CA ILE A 321 19.59 -6.12 -27.63
C ILE A 321 20.93 -5.86 -26.94
N ALA A 322 21.08 -4.70 -26.30
CA ALA A 322 22.28 -4.36 -25.55
C ALA A 322 22.54 -5.33 -24.38
N LEU A 323 21.49 -5.69 -23.64
CA LEU A 323 21.56 -6.65 -22.54
C LEU A 323 21.96 -8.04 -23.03
N LEU A 324 21.36 -8.53 -24.12
CA LEU A 324 21.72 -9.83 -24.71
C LEU A 324 23.16 -9.82 -25.25
N THR A 325 23.59 -8.72 -25.87
CA THR A 325 24.96 -8.55 -26.35
C THR A 325 25.94 -8.58 -25.18
N LEU A 326 25.65 -7.87 -24.09
CA LEU A 326 26.46 -7.86 -22.86
C LEU A 326 26.53 -9.26 -22.23
N GLN A 327 25.41 -9.96 -22.18
CA GLN A 327 25.32 -11.32 -21.66
C GLN A 327 26.20 -12.28 -22.47
N LEU A 328 26.10 -12.24 -23.80
CA LEU A 328 26.96 -13.04 -24.67
C LEU A 328 28.43 -12.67 -24.55
N ALA A 329 28.74 -11.37 -24.52
CA ALA A 329 30.11 -10.87 -24.35
C ALA A 329 30.73 -11.35 -23.04
N SER A 330 29.98 -11.30 -21.95
CA SER A 330 30.42 -11.81 -20.64
C SER A 330 30.64 -13.31 -20.66
N THR A 331 29.85 -14.09 -21.41
CA THR A 331 30.11 -15.54 -21.57
C THR A 331 31.34 -15.86 -22.41
N VAL A 332 31.70 -14.99 -23.36
CA VAL A 332 32.94 -15.14 -24.16
C VAL A 332 34.15 -14.79 -23.31
N ALA A 333 34.09 -13.69 -22.56
CA ALA A 333 35.14 -13.29 -21.62
C ALA A 333 35.40 -14.38 -20.56
N GLN A 334 34.34 -15.05 -20.09
CA GLN A 334 34.46 -16.16 -19.14
C GLN A 334 34.90 -17.51 -19.76
N ALA A 335 35.23 -17.56 -21.06
CA ALA A 335 35.54 -18.83 -21.73
C ALA A 335 36.85 -19.46 -21.26
N ASP A 336 37.80 -18.66 -20.76
CA ASP A 336 39.08 -19.10 -20.20
C ASP A 336 38.99 -19.47 -18.69
N GLY A 337 37.85 -19.18 -18.06
CA GLY A 337 37.54 -19.52 -16.69
C GLY A 337 37.83 -18.44 -15.65
N ASP A 338 38.33 -17.27 -16.04
CA ASP A 338 38.53 -16.13 -15.13
C ASP A 338 38.04 -14.83 -15.78
N PHE A 339 37.14 -14.10 -15.11
CA PHE A 339 36.66 -12.82 -15.62
C PHE A 339 37.44 -11.69 -14.96
N SER A 340 38.49 -11.28 -15.63
CA SER A 340 39.48 -10.34 -15.13
C SER A 340 38.93 -8.92 -14.97
N ALA A 341 39.56 -8.13 -14.10
CA ALA A 341 39.20 -6.71 -13.93
C ALA A 341 39.37 -5.90 -15.23
N HIS A 342 40.30 -6.30 -16.12
CA HIS A 342 40.53 -5.64 -17.39
C HIS A 342 39.35 -5.84 -18.35
N GLU A 343 38.77 -7.04 -18.40
CA GLU A 343 37.60 -7.34 -19.24
C GLU A 343 36.34 -6.63 -18.74
N ILE A 344 36.15 -6.54 -17.42
CA ILE A 344 35.05 -5.76 -16.83
C ILE A 344 35.19 -4.28 -17.20
N GLU A 345 36.38 -3.70 -17.10
CA GLU A 345 36.62 -2.31 -17.51
C GLU A 345 36.43 -2.13 -19.02
N HIS A 346 36.84 -3.12 -19.82
CA HIS A 346 36.69 -3.11 -21.26
C HIS A 346 35.20 -3.10 -21.68
N LEU A 347 34.41 -4.07 -21.19
CA LEU A 347 32.97 -4.11 -21.42
C LEU A 347 32.26 -2.88 -20.84
N GLY A 348 32.76 -2.35 -19.73
CA GLY A 348 32.29 -1.10 -19.14
C GLY A 348 32.49 0.12 -20.04
N ARG A 349 33.57 0.19 -20.82
CA ARG A 349 33.84 1.25 -21.81
C ARG A 349 32.96 1.09 -23.06
N GLU A 350 32.68 -0.15 -23.45
CA GLU A 350 31.81 -0.44 -24.59
C GLU A 350 30.35 -0.09 -24.29
N ILE A 351 29.88 -0.34 -23.06
CA ILE A 351 28.57 0.15 -22.60
C ILE A 351 28.47 1.69 -22.74
N ASP A 352 29.52 2.43 -22.39
CA ASP A 352 29.55 3.89 -22.54
C ASP A 352 29.54 4.36 -24.01
N ALA A 353 30.10 3.56 -24.91
CA ALA A 353 30.13 3.87 -26.34
C ALA A 353 28.75 3.74 -27.02
N TRP A 354 27.80 3.04 -26.38
CA TRP A 354 26.43 2.87 -26.88
C TRP A 354 25.59 4.16 -26.75
N SER A 355 25.81 5.09 -27.69
CA SER A 355 25.13 6.39 -27.76
C SER A 355 23.61 6.34 -27.97
N HIS A 356 23.07 5.19 -28.35
CA HIS A 356 21.64 4.99 -28.58
C HIS A 356 20.85 4.65 -27.31
N LEU A 357 21.55 4.48 -26.17
CA LEU A 357 20.95 4.13 -24.88
C LEU A 357 20.89 5.35 -23.95
N SER A 358 19.93 5.34 -23.03
CA SER A 358 19.82 6.41 -22.04
C SER A 358 20.90 6.26 -20.94
N PRO A 359 21.26 7.35 -20.23
CA PRO A 359 22.21 7.28 -19.11
C PRO A 359 21.80 6.29 -18.00
N ALA A 360 20.51 6.01 -17.90
CA ALA A 360 19.98 5.02 -16.97
C ALA A 360 20.15 3.59 -17.45
N ASP A 361 19.92 3.36 -18.74
CA ASP A 361 20.18 2.07 -19.37
C ASP A 361 21.66 1.71 -19.22
N HIS A 362 22.57 2.69 -19.35
CA HIS A 362 23.99 2.50 -19.06
C HIS A 362 24.26 2.09 -17.61
N LYS A 363 23.62 2.75 -16.63
CA LYS A 363 23.76 2.39 -15.20
C LYS A 363 23.26 0.97 -14.92
N ARG A 364 22.10 0.61 -15.49
CA ARG A 364 21.52 -0.74 -15.39
C ARG A 364 22.44 -1.80 -15.98
N LEU A 365 22.93 -1.58 -17.21
CA LEU A 365 23.85 -2.49 -17.88
C LEU A 365 25.17 -2.65 -17.12
N ARG A 366 25.69 -1.57 -16.53
CA ARG A 366 26.86 -1.65 -15.66
C ARG A 366 26.61 -2.48 -14.40
N ALA A 367 25.49 -2.29 -13.74
CA ALA A 367 25.13 -3.10 -12.58
C ALA A 367 24.99 -4.58 -12.96
N HIS A 368 24.40 -4.85 -14.13
CA HIS A 368 24.29 -6.19 -14.68
C HIS A 368 25.66 -6.80 -15.01
N LEU A 369 26.61 -6.02 -15.56
CA LEU A 369 27.98 -6.47 -15.81
C LEU A 369 28.71 -6.86 -14.51
N VAL A 370 28.58 -6.04 -13.46
CA VAL A 370 29.13 -6.34 -12.12
C VAL A 370 28.48 -7.58 -11.51
N TRP A 371 27.20 -7.82 -11.78
CA TRP A 371 26.52 -9.04 -11.38
C TRP A 371 27.03 -10.26 -12.16
N LEU A 372 27.16 -10.16 -13.49
CA LEU A 372 27.66 -11.22 -14.37
C LEU A 372 29.09 -11.64 -14.01
N SER A 373 29.87 -10.76 -13.39
CA SER A 373 31.22 -11.11 -12.94
C SER A 373 31.26 -12.03 -11.72
N GLN A 374 30.17 -12.10 -10.96
CA GLN A 374 30.07 -12.95 -9.77
C GLN A 374 29.12 -14.13 -9.98
N ALA A 375 28.15 -14.00 -10.90
CA ALA A 375 27.21 -15.05 -11.28
C ALA A 375 27.26 -15.31 -12.80
N PRO A 376 28.16 -16.22 -13.26
CA PRO A 376 28.25 -16.64 -14.65
C PRO A 376 26.92 -17.16 -15.19
N ILE A 377 26.54 -16.68 -16.36
CA ILE A 377 25.39 -17.24 -17.11
C ILE A 377 25.89 -18.25 -18.14
N THR A 378 25.04 -19.23 -18.47
CA THR A 378 25.39 -20.25 -19.46
C THR A 378 24.74 -19.96 -20.80
N LEU A 379 25.43 -20.29 -21.90
CA LEU A 379 24.86 -20.19 -23.26
C LEU A 379 23.53 -20.94 -23.41
N ALA A 380 23.33 -22.03 -22.67
CA ALA A 380 22.07 -22.79 -22.68
C ALA A 380 20.89 -21.96 -22.16
N SER A 381 21.11 -21.08 -21.18
CA SER A 381 20.07 -20.18 -20.65
C SER A 381 19.71 -19.06 -21.63
N LEU A 382 20.67 -18.63 -22.47
CA LEU A 382 20.49 -17.56 -23.45
C LEU A 382 19.81 -18.04 -24.73
N LYS A 383 19.98 -19.32 -25.12
CA LYS A 383 19.34 -19.90 -26.32
C LYS A 383 17.83 -19.61 -26.41
N LYS A 384 17.11 -19.79 -25.29
CA LYS A 384 15.66 -19.54 -25.23
C LYS A 384 15.28 -18.09 -25.56
N LYS A 385 16.15 -17.13 -25.26
CA LYS A 385 15.95 -15.71 -25.57
C LYS A 385 16.42 -15.33 -26.97
N LEU A 386 17.33 -16.11 -27.56
CA LEU A 386 17.91 -15.88 -28.88
C LEU A 386 17.12 -16.54 -30.02
N ASP A 387 16.48 -17.68 -29.77
CA ASP A 387 15.68 -18.41 -30.76
C ASP A 387 14.59 -17.56 -31.44
N PRO A 388 13.76 -16.77 -30.72
CA PRO A 388 12.68 -15.99 -31.32
C PRO A 388 13.13 -14.72 -32.06
N LEU A 389 14.42 -14.36 -32.03
CA LEU A 389 14.92 -13.16 -32.70
C LEU A 389 15.00 -13.34 -34.22
N ASP A 390 14.78 -12.24 -34.95
CA ASP A 390 14.94 -12.17 -36.39
C ASP A 390 16.42 -12.28 -36.82
N GLN A 391 16.63 -12.71 -38.06
CA GLN A 391 17.98 -12.98 -38.58
C GLN A 391 18.86 -11.71 -38.62
N ILE A 392 18.27 -10.53 -38.87
CA ILE A 392 19.00 -9.26 -38.96
C ILE A 392 19.54 -8.87 -37.58
N THR A 393 18.75 -9.03 -36.52
CA THR A 393 19.20 -8.79 -35.15
C THR A 393 20.27 -9.80 -34.73
N LYS A 394 20.13 -11.08 -35.09
CA LYS A 394 21.15 -12.11 -34.83
C LYS A 394 22.49 -11.78 -35.49
N GLU A 395 22.48 -11.27 -36.72
CA GLU A 395 23.68 -10.81 -37.43
C GLU A 395 24.29 -9.56 -36.78
N THR A 396 23.47 -8.63 -36.31
CA THR A 396 23.93 -7.43 -35.60
C THR A 396 24.62 -7.80 -34.28
N ILE A 397 24.05 -8.73 -33.51
CA ILE A 397 24.67 -9.25 -32.29
C ILE A 397 26.00 -9.95 -32.60
N ALA A 398 26.05 -10.80 -33.64
CA ALA A 398 27.28 -11.45 -34.08
C ALA A 398 28.39 -10.46 -34.48
N THR A 399 28.02 -9.37 -35.17
CA THR A 399 28.96 -8.31 -35.58
C THR A 399 29.49 -7.55 -34.36
N SER A 400 28.61 -7.18 -33.42
CA SER A 400 29.01 -6.55 -32.16
C SER A 400 29.94 -7.45 -31.35
N MET A 401 29.65 -8.75 -31.27
CA MET A 401 30.50 -9.74 -30.60
C MET A 401 31.90 -9.86 -31.24
N ALA A 402 31.99 -9.83 -32.57
CA ALA A 402 33.28 -9.82 -33.26
C ALA A 402 34.07 -8.53 -33.00
N SER A 403 33.38 -7.39 -32.92
CA SER A 403 33.99 -6.11 -32.54
C SER A 403 34.58 -6.15 -31.12
N LEU A 404 33.82 -6.73 -30.17
CA LEU A 404 34.21 -6.85 -28.77
C LEU A 404 35.42 -7.76 -28.56
N ALA A 405 35.50 -8.89 -29.29
CA ALA A 405 36.65 -9.79 -29.19
C ALA A 405 37.93 -9.14 -29.77
N GLN A 406 37.80 -8.33 -30.81
CA GLN A 406 38.94 -7.68 -31.47
C GLN A 406 39.51 -6.51 -30.66
N SER A 407 38.68 -5.81 -29.87
CA SER A 407 39.07 -4.62 -29.12
C SER A 407 39.97 -4.92 -27.90
N ASP A 408 40.05 -6.18 -27.47
CA ASP A 408 41.03 -6.65 -26.48
C ASP A 408 42.45 -6.88 -27.07
N GLY A 409 42.61 -6.75 -28.39
CA GLY A 409 43.90 -6.74 -29.08
C GLY A 409 44.54 -8.12 -29.32
N THR A 410 44.17 -9.15 -28.56
CA THR A 410 44.60 -10.55 -28.75
C THR A 410 43.48 -11.52 -28.41
N VAL A 411 42.79 -12.04 -29.45
CA VAL A 411 41.77 -13.10 -29.27
C VAL A 411 42.46 -14.43 -28.94
N SER A 412 42.14 -15.01 -27.79
CA SER A 412 42.66 -16.32 -27.39
C SER A 412 42.03 -17.46 -28.22
N PRO A 413 42.70 -18.62 -28.35
CA PRO A 413 42.14 -19.77 -29.07
C PRO A 413 40.82 -20.29 -28.48
N ASP A 414 40.64 -20.16 -27.17
CA ASP A 414 39.45 -20.64 -26.47
C ASP A 414 38.27 -19.68 -26.61
N GLU A 415 38.49 -18.36 -26.61
CA GLU A 415 37.47 -17.37 -26.99
C GLU A 415 37.02 -17.54 -28.44
N MET A 416 37.96 -17.81 -29.37
CA MET A 416 37.61 -18.03 -30.78
C MET A 416 36.71 -19.26 -30.95
N ARG A 417 37.02 -20.35 -30.24
CA ARG A 417 36.15 -21.55 -30.20
C ARG A 417 34.79 -21.27 -29.57
N PHE A 418 34.73 -20.35 -28.60
CA PHE A 418 33.48 -19.95 -27.98
C PHE A 418 32.64 -19.07 -28.90
N LEU A 419 33.26 -18.13 -29.61
CA LEU A 419 32.62 -17.33 -30.67
C LEU A 419 32.05 -18.21 -31.79
N GLU A 420 32.77 -19.26 -32.22
CA GLU A 420 32.24 -20.24 -33.17
C GLU A 420 30.98 -20.95 -32.63
N LYS A 421 30.96 -21.29 -31.34
CA LYS A 421 29.76 -21.87 -30.69
C LYS A 421 28.61 -20.85 -30.60
N VAL A 422 28.90 -19.59 -30.36
CA VAL A 422 27.91 -18.50 -30.33
C VAL A 422 27.32 -18.28 -31.73
N TYR A 423 28.14 -18.19 -32.78
CA TYR A 423 27.67 -18.07 -34.17
C TYR A 423 26.82 -19.26 -34.60
N LYS A 424 27.24 -20.48 -34.25
CA LYS A 424 26.46 -21.70 -34.49
C LYS A 424 25.10 -21.67 -33.77
N THR A 425 25.07 -21.09 -32.57
CA THR A 425 23.84 -20.95 -31.77
C THR A 425 22.91 -19.87 -32.34
N LEU A 426 23.48 -18.78 -32.87
CA LEU A 426 22.74 -17.71 -33.54
C LEU A 426 22.29 -18.08 -34.97
N GLY A 427 22.68 -19.25 -35.50
CA GLY A 427 22.34 -19.65 -36.87
C GLY A 427 23.07 -18.84 -37.95
N VAL A 428 24.20 -18.20 -37.61
CA VAL A 428 25.06 -17.45 -38.54
C VAL A 428 26.18 -18.36 -39.04
N GLU A 429 26.62 -18.18 -40.28
CA GLU A 429 27.70 -18.99 -40.86
C GLU A 429 29.00 -18.90 -40.05
N THR A 430 29.48 -20.02 -39.52
CA THR A 430 30.70 -20.09 -38.68
C THR A 430 31.97 -19.66 -39.41
N LYS A 431 31.97 -19.67 -40.75
CA LYS A 431 33.09 -19.18 -41.57
C LYS A 431 33.25 -17.65 -41.51
N ARG A 432 32.20 -16.92 -41.13
CA ARG A 432 32.23 -15.46 -40.98
C ARG A 432 32.92 -14.98 -39.72
N VAL A 433 33.05 -15.82 -38.69
CA VAL A 433 33.74 -15.43 -37.44
C VAL A 433 35.16 -14.93 -37.72
N PHE A 434 35.91 -15.64 -38.56
CA PHE A 434 37.26 -15.21 -38.95
C PHE A 434 37.26 -13.94 -39.81
N SER A 435 36.31 -13.77 -40.72
CA SER A 435 36.26 -12.56 -41.55
C SER A 435 35.87 -11.33 -40.76
N ASP A 436 34.95 -11.46 -39.81
CA ASP A 436 34.36 -10.36 -39.08
C ASP A 436 35.31 -9.87 -37.98
N VAL A 437 36.01 -10.78 -37.30
CA VAL A 437 37.13 -10.45 -36.41
C VAL A 437 38.22 -9.73 -37.23
N HIS A 438 38.77 -10.35 -38.29
CA HIS A 438 39.83 -9.71 -39.08
C HIS A 438 39.43 -8.39 -39.79
N ALA A 439 38.16 -8.20 -40.17
CA ALA A 439 37.67 -6.95 -40.77
C ALA A 439 37.72 -5.78 -39.78
N VAL A 440 37.39 -6.04 -38.50
CA VAL A 440 37.51 -5.05 -37.42
C VAL A 440 38.99 -4.79 -37.11
N GLY A 441 39.81 -5.85 -37.03
CA GLY A 441 41.24 -5.74 -36.69
C GLY A 441 42.11 -5.02 -37.71
N THR A 442 41.69 -5.01 -38.98
CA THR A 442 42.38 -4.30 -40.06
C THR A 442 41.89 -2.86 -40.27
N GLY A 443 41.01 -2.35 -39.39
CA GLY A 443 40.45 -1.00 -39.51
C GLY A 443 39.64 -0.79 -40.79
N ARG A 444 39.14 -1.88 -41.39
CA ARG A 444 38.36 -1.81 -42.62
C ARG A 444 36.91 -1.53 -42.26
N SER A 445 36.69 -0.31 -41.77
CA SER A 445 35.37 0.32 -41.82
C SER A 445 34.81 0.15 -43.23
N THR A 446 33.53 -0.22 -43.29
CA THR A 446 32.67 -0.29 -44.49
C THR A 446 33.11 0.66 -45.61
N PRO A 447 33.00 0.27 -46.90
CA PRO A 447 33.50 1.09 -47.99
C PRO A 447 32.89 2.49 -47.93
N LYS A 448 33.78 3.46 -47.74
CA LYS A 448 33.55 4.90 -47.74
C LYS A 448 32.84 5.26 -49.05
N ALA A 449 31.54 5.56 -48.97
CA ALA A 449 30.81 6.15 -50.08
C ALA A 449 31.37 7.56 -50.34
N GLU A 450 31.85 7.79 -51.55
CA GLU A 450 32.29 9.11 -52.01
C GLU A 450 31.12 10.11 -52.01
N PRO A 451 31.39 11.41 -51.76
CA PRO A 451 30.37 12.41 -51.52
C PRO A 451 29.78 12.89 -52.85
N THR A 452 28.52 12.60 -53.13
CA THR A 452 27.78 13.36 -54.15
C THR A 452 26.32 13.66 -53.75
N LYS A 453 26.08 14.97 -53.63
CA LYS A 453 24.83 15.71 -53.90
C LYS A 453 23.63 15.50 -52.94
N GLN A 454 23.42 16.52 -52.11
CA GLN A 454 22.14 16.98 -51.52
C GLN A 454 21.11 15.89 -51.23
N PHE A 455 21.19 15.34 -50.01
CA PHE A 455 20.16 14.49 -49.42
C PHE A 455 18.91 15.34 -49.14
N ARG A 456 17.86 15.20 -49.96
CA ARG A 456 16.50 15.64 -49.63
C ARG A 456 15.76 14.43 -49.08
N LEU A 457 15.38 14.51 -47.79
CA LEU A 457 14.54 13.52 -47.12
C LEU A 457 13.16 13.47 -47.79
N ASP A 458 12.82 12.33 -48.39
CA ASP A 458 11.52 12.09 -49.00
C ASP A 458 10.53 11.62 -47.91
N PRO A 459 9.55 12.45 -47.50
CA PRO A 459 8.67 12.18 -46.36
C PRO A 459 7.79 10.94 -46.55
N LYS A 460 7.60 10.48 -47.80
CA LYS A 460 6.86 9.24 -48.07
C LYS A 460 7.64 7.99 -47.67
N ARG A 461 8.95 7.99 -47.89
CA ARG A 461 9.85 6.86 -47.53
C ARG A 461 9.99 6.72 -46.02
N ILE A 462 9.98 7.83 -45.29
CA ILE A 462 10.02 7.88 -43.82
C ILE A 462 8.71 7.34 -43.24
N ALA A 463 7.57 7.69 -43.82
CA ALA A 463 6.27 7.18 -43.39
C ALA A 463 6.09 5.68 -43.66
N GLU A 464 6.71 5.15 -44.72
CA GLU A 464 6.78 3.72 -45.01
C GLU A 464 7.71 2.99 -44.03
N LEU A 465 8.92 3.51 -43.79
CA LEU A 465 9.84 2.94 -42.79
C LEU A 465 9.25 2.98 -41.38
N GLN A 466 8.55 4.04 -40.99
CA GLN A 466 7.89 4.15 -39.68
C GLN A 466 6.69 3.20 -39.56
N ARG A 467 5.95 2.94 -40.65
CA ARG A 467 4.89 1.92 -40.66
C ARG A 467 5.46 0.51 -40.55
N ASP A 468 6.57 0.23 -41.23
CA ASP A 468 7.24 -1.07 -41.14
C ASP A 468 7.89 -1.26 -39.75
N THR A 469 8.49 -0.20 -39.19
CA THR A 469 8.99 -0.21 -37.79
C THR A 469 7.84 -0.42 -36.80
N ALA A 470 6.68 0.21 -37.00
CA ALA A 470 5.51 0.04 -36.14
C ALA A 470 4.89 -1.37 -36.25
N LYS A 471 4.92 -1.99 -37.44
CA LYS A 471 4.47 -3.38 -37.64
C LYS A 471 5.42 -4.38 -36.98
N VAL A 472 6.73 -4.15 -37.05
CA VAL A 472 7.73 -5.00 -36.38
C VAL A 472 7.64 -4.81 -34.86
N SER A 473 7.39 -3.60 -34.37
CA SER A 473 7.09 -3.35 -32.95
C SER A 473 5.80 -4.03 -32.47
N ALA A 474 4.75 -4.08 -33.29
CA ALA A 474 3.51 -4.78 -32.95
C ALA A 474 3.69 -6.31 -32.89
N LEU A 475 4.52 -6.86 -33.78
CA LEU A 475 4.85 -8.30 -33.77
C LEU A 475 5.76 -8.69 -32.60
N LEU A 476 6.70 -7.81 -32.20
CA LEU A 476 7.56 -8.05 -31.03
C LEU A 476 6.81 -7.83 -29.70
N ALA A 477 5.86 -6.90 -29.65
CA ALA A 477 5.02 -6.67 -28.46
C ALA A 477 4.13 -7.88 -28.12
N GLY A 478 3.64 -8.61 -29.13
CA GLY A 478 2.85 -9.83 -28.93
C GLY A 478 3.65 -11.05 -28.45
N ILE A 479 4.99 -11.00 -28.49
CA ILE A 479 5.87 -12.13 -28.10
C ILE A 479 6.31 -12.03 -26.63
N PHE A 480 6.21 -10.84 -26.00
CA PHE A 480 6.59 -10.62 -24.60
C PHE A 480 5.40 -10.58 -23.63
N THR A 481 4.17 -10.73 -24.12
CA THR A 481 3.05 -11.19 -23.30
C THR A 481 3.15 -12.71 -23.24
N ASP A 482 3.62 -13.25 -22.12
CA ASP A 482 3.45 -14.67 -21.82
C ASP A 482 1.95 -15.00 -21.95
N ASP A 483 1.61 -15.80 -22.97
CA ASP A 483 0.40 -16.60 -23.00
C ASP A 483 0.42 -17.49 -21.75
N VAL A 484 -0.21 -17.01 -20.68
CA VAL A 484 -0.85 -17.91 -19.73
C VAL A 484 -1.86 -18.68 -20.58
N PRO A 485 -1.86 -20.02 -20.61
CA PRO A 485 -2.82 -20.74 -21.42
C PRO A 485 -4.22 -20.32 -21.00
N GLU A 486 -4.93 -19.61 -21.89
CA GLU A 486 -6.37 -19.50 -21.82
C GLU A 486 -6.90 -20.93 -21.83
N LEU A 487 -7.32 -21.38 -20.66
CA LEU A 487 -8.22 -22.50 -20.55
C LEU A 487 -9.42 -22.12 -21.42
N ILE A 488 -9.63 -22.89 -22.49
CA ILE A 488 -10.87 -22.89 -23.25
C ILE A 488 -11.95 -23.33 -22.25
N ILE A 489 -12.59 -22.34 -21.62
CA ILE A 489 -13.82 -22.52 -20.87
C ILE A 489 -14.93 -22.40 -21.91
N GLU A 490 -15.60 -23.52 -22.18
CA GLU A 490 -16.87 -23.53 -22.90
C GLU A 490 -17.82 -22.50 -22.27
N PRO A 491 -18.65 -21.79 -23.05
CA PRO A 491 -19.46 -20.69 -22.55
C PRO A 491 -20.52 -21.19 -21.58
N GLN A 492 -20.20 -21.19 -20.28
CA GLN A 492 -21.19 -21.18 -19.22
C GLN A 492 -21.68 -19.73 -19.08
N ALA A 493 -22.99 -19.57 -19.22
CA ALA A 493 -23.69 -18.31 -19.10
C ALA A 493 -23.37 -17.66 -17.73
N LEU A 494 -22.56 -16.60 -17.77
CA LEU A 494 -22.37 -15.70 -16.64
C LEU A 494 -23.65 -14.89 -16.46
N THR A 495 -24.39 -15.19 -15.39
CA THR A 495 -25.36 -14.28 -14.80
C THR A 495 -24.65 -12.99 -14.41
N LEU A 496 -25.15 -11.87 -14.92
CA LEU A 496 -24.73 -10.52 -14.56
C LEU A 496 -24.87 -10.33 -13.04
N PRO A 497 -23.89 -9.73 -12.34
CA PRO A 497 -24.16 -9.20 -11.01
C PRO A 497 -25.21 -8.09 -11.18
N GLY A 498 -26.36 -8.28 -10.54
CA GLY A 498 -27.44 -7.31 -10.49
C GLY A 498 -26.94 -5.98 -9.95
N GLN A 499 -27.48 -4.89 -10.52
CA GLN A 499 -27.34 -3.56 -9.96
C GLN A 499 -27.85 -3.56 -8.52
N GLU A 500 -26.96 -3.44 -7.54
CA GLU A 500 -27.35 -3.05 -6.19
C GLU A 500 -27.84 -1.60 -6.27
N ALA A 501 -29.16 -1.46 -6.29
CA ALA A 501 -29.82 -0.22 -5.96
C ALA A 501 -29.42 0.18 -4.54
N THR A 502 -29.10 1.46 -4.37
CA THR A 502 -28.79 2.10 -3.10
C THR A 502 -29.85 1.78 -2.03
N ALA A 503 -29.55 0.84 -1.15
CA ALA A 503 -30.33 0.59 0.06
C ALA A 503 -29.65 1.24 1.27
N THR A 504 -30.42 1.98 2.06
CA THR A 504 -30.03 2.42 3.41
C THR A 504 -29.72 1.20 4.28
N PRO A 505 -28.59 1.15 5.02
CA PRO A 505 -28.25 -0.03 5.81
C PRO A 505 -29.28 -0.22 6.93
N GLY A 506 -29.88 -1.40 6.97
CA GLY A 506 -30.76 -1.84 8.03
C GLY A 506 -29.99 -2.33 9.26
N MET A 507 -30.73 -2.92 10.21
CA MET A 507 -30.18 -3.41 11.47
C MET A 507 -29.07 -4.44 11.18
N LEU A 508 -27.92 -4.34 11.87
CA LEU A 508 -26.72 -5.20 11.63
C LEU A 508 -26.04 -5.04 10.26
N GLY A 509 -26.35 -3.98 9.49
CA GLY A 509 -25.77 -3.79 8.15
C GLY A 509 -26.36 -4.70 7.08
N LEU A 510 -27.43 -5.43 7.42
CA LEU A 510 -28.24 -6.21 6.50
C LEU A 510 -29.04 -5.30 5.57
N ASP A 511 -29.38 -5.82 4.38
CA ASP A 511 -30.32 -5.13 3.49
C ASP A 511 -31.73 -5.08 4.13
N GLU A 512 -32.66 -4.35 3.47
CA GLU A 512 -34.01 -4.13 4.00
C GLU A 512 -34.83 -5.43 4.12
N ALA A 513 -34.62 -6.39 3.20
CA ALA A 513 -35.34 -7.66 3.17
C ALA A 513 -34.86 -8.61 4.28
N HIS A 514 -33.54 -8.75 4.47
CA HIS A 514 -32.94 -9.54 5.54
C HIS A 514 -33.20 -8.89 6.91
N SER A 515 -33.23 -7.56 7.00
CA SER A 515 -33.64 -6.84 8.21
C SER A 515 -35.11 -7.07 8.58
N ALA A 516 -35.99 -7.20 7.59
CA ALA A 516 -37.40 -7.50 7.82
C ALA A 516 -37.61 -8.94 8.30
N LEU A 517 -36.91 -9.90 7.68
CA LEU A 517 -36.92 -11.31 8.10
C LEU A 517 -36.38 -11.46 9.53
N LEU A 518 -35.28 -10.78 9.87
CA LEU A 518 -34.70 -10.76 11.21
C LEU A 518 -35.70 -10.27 12.28
N ARG A 519 -36.44 -9.19 12.00
CA ARG A 519 -37.49 -8.66 12.91
C ARG A 519 -38.65 -9.63 13.07
N LEU A 520 -39.02 -10.34 12.00
CA LEU A 520 -40.07 -11.35 12.05
C LEU A 520 -39.64 -12.51 12.95
N MET A 521 -38.41 -13.00 12.78
CA MET A 521 -37.84 -14.09 13.58
C MET A 521 -37.80 -13.73 15.06
N LEU A 522 -37.36 -12.52 15.43
CA LEU A 522 -37.31 -12.04 16.83
C LEU A 522 -38.66 -12.01 17.56
N SER A 523 -39.80 -12.16 16.86
CA SER A 523 -41.12 -12.13 17.49
C SER A 523 -41.50 -13.42 18.23
N ARG A 524 -40.82 -14.54 17.97
CA ARG A 524 -41.06 -15.84 18.63
C ARG A 524 -39.73 -16.58 18.86
N PRO A 525 -39.58 -17.37 19.95
CA PRO A 525 -38.33 -18.06 20.27
C PRO A 525 -38.04 -19.29 19.40
N SER A 526 -39.04 -19.86 18.73
CA SER A 526 -38.89 -20.99 17.80
C SER A 526 -39.87 -20.89 16.65
N TRP A 527 -39.45 -21.36 15.48
CA TRP A 527 -40.23 -21.36 14.24
C TRP A 527 -40.15 -22.72 13.54
N THR A 528 -41.23 -23.13 12.89
CA THR A 528 -41.19 -24.29 11.98
C THR A 528 -40.62 -23.86 10.64
N ARG A 529 -39.91 -24.76 9.96
CA ARG A 529 -39.28 -24.44 8.67
C ARG A 529 -40.27 -23.97 7.62
N SER A 530 -41.47 -24.57 7.57
CA SER A 530 -42.52 -24.18 6.61
C SER A 530 -43.00 -22.73 6.83
N GLU A 531 -43.10 -22.26 8.07
CA GLU A 531 -43.54 -20.90 8.37
C GLU A 531 -42.47 -19.86 7.99
N LEU A 532 -41.19 -20.22 8.13
CA LEU A 532 -40.07 -19.37 7.69
C LEU A 532 -39.90 -19.36 6.18
N GLU A 533 -40.15 -20.48 5.48
CA GLU A 533 -40.13 -20.54 4.02
C GLU A 533 -41.23 -19.63 3.42
N ASP A 534 -42.44 -19.65 4.01
CA ASP A 534 -43.52 -18.74 3.60
C ASP A 534 -43.13 -17.27 3.84
N GLY A 535 -42.58 -16.95 5.02
CA GLY A 535 -42.14 -15.59 5.35
C GLY A 535 -40.94 -15.08 4.54
N ALA A 536 -40.02 -15.95 4.15
CA ALA A 536 -38.90 -15.63 3.28
C ALA A 536 -39.35 -15.48 1.81
N SER A 537 -40.31 -16.29 1.35
CA SER A 537 -40.90 -16.17 0.02
C SER A 537 -41.66 -14.86 -0.16
N ASP A 538 -42.36 -14.39 0.86
CA ASP A 538 -43.04 -13.08 0.85
C ASP A 538 -42.07 -11.90 0.70
N LEU A 539 -40.79 -12.11 1.04
CA LEU A 539 -39.69 -11.15 0.94
C LEU A 539 -38.76 -11.40 -0.27
N GLU A 540 -39.11 -12.32 -1.17
CA GLU A 540 -38.30 -12.76 -2.32
C GLU A 540 -36.91 -13.31 -1.96
N LEU A 541 -36.76 -13.88 -0.76
CA LEU A 541 -35.50 -14.45 -0.26
C LEU A 541 -35.51 -15.99 -0.26
N MET A 542 -34.35 -16.59 -0.53
CA MET A 542 -34.14 -18.03 -0.30
C MET A 542 -33.82 -18.27 1.18
N LEU A 543 -34.61 -19.10 1.86
CA LEU A 543 -34.52 -19.27 3.32
C LEU A 543 -33.11 -19.65 3.80
N ASP A 544 -32.49 -20.68 3.22
CA ASP A 544 -31.18 -21.15 3.69
C ASP A 544 -30.08 -20.10 3.51
N GLY A 545 -30.08 -19.39 2.38
CA GLY A 545 -29.12 -18.30 2.14
C GLY A 545 -29.37 -17.09 3.05
N ALA A 546 -30.64 -16.79 3.35
CA ALA A 546 -30.99 -15.71 4.26
C ALA A 546 -30.62 -16.01 5.71
N LEU A 547 -30.82 -17.26 6.17
CA LEU A 547 -30.41 -17.70 7.51
C LEU A 547 -28.89 -17.71 7.67
N GLU A 548 -28.15 -18.16 6.65
CA GLU A 548 -26.67 -18.12 6.64
C GLU A 548 -26.19 -16.67 6.70
N HIS A 549 -26.74 -15.78 5.87
CA HIS A 549 -26.36 -14.37 5.86
C HIS A 549 -26.71 -13.63 7.16
N ILE A 550 -27.83 -13.98 7.80
CA ILE A 550 -28.22 -13.43 9.12
C ILE A 550 -27.30 -13.99 10.22
N ASN A 551 -26.95 -15.28 10.18
CA ASN A 551 -26.02 -15.88 11.13
C ASN A 551 -24.62 -15.29 10.99
N ASP A 552 -24.12 -15.10 9.77
CA ASP A 552 -22.84 -14.45 9.50
C ASP A 552 -22.83 -13.01 10.02
N ALA A 553 -23.90 -12.25 9.77
CA ALA A 553 -24.04 -10.89 10.31
C ALA A 553 -24.11 -10.87 11.85
N SER A 554 -24.69 -11.89 12.47
CA SER A 554 -24.72 -12.06 13.93
C SER A 554 -23.36 -12.43 14.51
N PHE A 555 -22.62 -13.33 13.84
CA PHE A 555 -21.25 -13.68 14.20
C PHE A 555 -20.32 -12.47 14.10
N ASP A 556 -20.41 -11.70 13.01
CA ASP A 556 -19.61 -10.50 12.81
C ASP A 556 -19.87 -9.43 13.88
N ALA A 557 -21.10 -9.32 14.38
CA ALA A 557 -21.49 -8.30 15.36
C ALA A 557 -21.29 -8.73 16.82
N TYR A 558 -21.59 -9.99 17.16
CA TYR A 558 -21.71 -10.44 18.55
C TYR A 558 -20.98 -11.75 18.87
N ASP A 559 -20.32 -12.37 17.88
CA ASP A 559 -19.56 -13.64 17.98
C ASP A 559 -20.43 -14.84 18.42
N ILE A 560 -21.73 -14.80 18.08
CA ILE A 560 -22.74 -15.82 18.43
C ILE A 560 -23.68 -16.02 17.22
N PRO A 561 -24.10 -17.25 16.88
CA PRO A 561 -25.11 -17.49 15.85
C PRO A 561 -26.48 -16.94 16.26
N PHE A 562 -27.22 -16.41 15.28
CA PHE A 562 -28.58 -15.91 15.50
C PHE A 562 -29.60 -17.04 15.68
N SER A 563 -29.51 -18.09 14.86
CA SER A 563 -30.41 -19.24 14.89
C SER A 563 -29.68 -20.56 14.66
N GLU A 564 -30.13 -21.61 15.36
CA GLU A 564 -29.60 -22.97 15.29
C GLU A 564 -30.74 -24.00 15.07
N GLY A 565 -30.45 -25.09 14.37
CA GLY A 565 -31.40 -26.18 14.09
C GLY A 565 -32.05 -26.11 12.70
N ASP A 566 -32.40 -27.28 12.16
CA ASP A 566 -32.99 -27.42 10.82
C ASP A 566 -34.53 -27.43 10.84
N ASP A 567 -35.15 -28.06 11.85
CA ASP A 567 -36.60 -28.00 12.14
C ASP A 567 -36.89 -28.56 13.55
N PRO A 568 -37.40 -27.77 14.51
CA PRO A 568 -37.66 -26.33 14.42
C PRO A 568 -36.37 -25.50 14.43
N VAL A 569 -36.42 -24.32 13.82
CA VAL A 569 -35.35 -23.32 13.90
C VAL A 569 -35.50 -22.58 15.23
N GLU A 570 -34.52 -22.72 16.12
CA GLU A 570 -34.48 -22.07 17.42
C GLU A 570 -33.64 -20.79 17.36
N ILE A 571 -34.17 -19.71 17.92
CA ILE A 571 -33.46 -18.42 17.98
C ILE A 571 -32.69 -18.36 19.29
N ASN A 572 -31.41 -18.02 19.20
CA ASN A 572 -30.52 -18.04 20.36
C ASN A 572 -30.92 -16.95 21.36
N PRO A 573 -31.34 -17.30 22.60
CA PRO A 573 -31.76 -16.32 23.60
C PRO A 573 -30.63 -15.38 24.04
N GLU A 574 -29.36 -15.79 23.92
CA GLU A 574 -28.22 -14.92 24.22
C GLU A 574 -28.10 -13.74 23.24
N PHE A 575 -28.63 -13.88 22.02
CA PHE A 575 -28.70 -12.79 21.06
C PHE A 575 -29.73 -11.73 21.47
N ILE A 576 -30.88 -12.15 22.02
CA ILE A 576 -31.93 -11.23 22.49
C ILE A 576 -31.42 -10.43 23.70
N GLU A 577 -30.71 -11.07 24.65
CA GLU A 577 -30.12 -10.37 25.80
C GLU A 577 -29.04 -9.35 25.41
N LYS A 578 -28.26 -9.62 24.34
CA LYS A 578 -27.23 -8.70 23.83
C LYS A 578 -27.79 -7.54 23.00
N ILE A 579 -29.00 -7.65 22.45
CA ILE A 579 -29.67 -6.55 21.75
C ILE A 579 -30.38 -5.58 22.72
N GLU A 580 -30.78 -6.04 23.91
CA GLU A 580 -31.42 -5.19 24.93
C GLU A 580 -30.43 -4.46 25.88
N GLN A 581 -29.13 -4.78 25.82
CA GLN A 581 -28.04 -4.07 26.54
C GLN A 581 -27.40 -2.99 25.68
#